data_AF-A0A821EPJ8-F1
#
_entry.id   AF-A0A821EPJ8-F1
#
_cell.length_a   1.000
_cell.length_b   1.000
_cell.length_c   1.000
_cell.angle_alpha   90.00
_cell.angle_beta   90.00
_cell.angle_gamma   90.00
#
_symmetry.space_group_name_H-M   'P 1'
#
loop_
_entity.id
_entity.type
_entity.pdbx_description
1 polymer ?
#
loop_
_entity_poly.entity_id
_entity_poly.type
_entity_poly.pdbx_seq_one_letter_code
_entity_poly.pdbx_strand_id
1 'polypeptide(L)'
;VRRDLTEYYDDKMRRVQRKVDNLRKAALNNKKLDEKETTFIERMRLQIMQNLEITVRNLHISYETISTTKLGHPFSFGLTIHHLEMTTTTNRQPIGIIKENSLMKEMHSLSLYWNTKCKSRIDMSFDDVVVSI
;
A
#
# COMPACT_ATOMS: atom_id res chain seq x y z
N VAL A 1 38.02 -54.02 27.81
CA VAL A 1 38.67 -52.70 27.67
C VAL A 1 38.42 -52.04 26.32
N ARG A 2 38.94 -52.53 25.18
CA ARG A 2 38.71 -51.86 23.87
C ARG A 2 37.24 -51.89 23.38
N ARG A 3 36.50 -52.97 23.66
CA ARG A 3 35.08 -53.10 23.26
C ARG A 3 34.16 -52.13 24.02
N ASP A 4 34.44 -51.87 25.29
CA ASP A 4 33.65 -50.97 26.16
C ASP A 4 33.76 -49.50 25.74
N LEU A 5 34.94 -49.10 25.24
CA LEU A 5 35.18 -47.76 24.73
C LEU A 5 34.41 -47.50 23.43
N THR A 6 34.37 -48.46 22.51
CA THR A 6 33.64 -48.31 21.24
C THR A 6 32.15 -48.12 21.46
N GLU A 7 31.55 -48.93 22.35
CA GLU A 7 30.14 -48.81 22.72
C GLU A 7 29.85 -47.46 23.39
N TYR A 8 30.73 -46.98 24.27
CA TYR A 8 30.62 -45.64 24.86
C TYR A 8 30.63 -44.51 23.81
N TYR A 9 31.51 -44.60 22.81
CA TYR A 9 31.54 -43.61 21.72
C TYR A 9 30.29 -43.67 20.84
N ASP A 10 29.79 -44.87 20.51
CA ASP A 10 28.55 -45.03 19.74
C ASP A 10 27.34 -44.47 20.48
N ASP A 11 27.24 -44.72 21.78
CA ASP A 11 26.13 -44.25 22.61
C ASP A 11 26.17 -42.72 22.76
N LYS A 12 27.37 -42.15 22.87
CA LYS A 12 27.59 -40.69 22.84
C LYS A 12 27.20 -40.10 21.47
N MET A 13 27.62 -40.72 20.36
CA MET A 13 27.26 -40.27 19.01
C MET A 13 25.76 -40.33 18.76
N ARG A 14 25.09 -41.38 19.24
CA ARG A 14 23.63 -41.54 19.13
C ARG A 14 22.87 -40.46 19.91
N ARG A 15 23.37 -40.06 21.08
CA ARG A 15 22.80 -38.93 21.86
C ARG A 15 22.97 -37.60 21.14
N VAL A 16 24.13 -37.36 20.53
CA VAL A 16 24.39 -36.16 19.72
C VAL A 16 23.45 -36.13 18.52
N GLN A 17 23.31 -37.24 17.80
CA GLN A 17 22.43 -37.33 16.64
C GLN A 17 20.96 -37.02 16.98
N ARG A 18 20.46 -37.59 18.08
CA ARG A 18 19.10 -37.30 18.58
C ARG A 18 18.89 -35.81 18.87
N LYS A 19 19.87 -35.14 19.49
CA LYS A 19 19.80 -33.69 19.74
C LYS A 19 19.77 -32.91 18.43
N VAL A 20 20.63 -33.25 17.49
CA VAL A 20 20.67 -32.61 16.16
C VAL A 20 19.35 -32.79 15.42
N ASP A 21 18.77 -33.99 15.43
CA ASP A 21 17.50 -34.27 14.74
C ASP A 21 16.32 -33.53 15.39
N ASN A 22 16.27 -33.46 16.72
CA ASN A 22 15.24 -32.69 17.44
C ASN A 22 15.36 -31.19 17.14
N LEU A 23 16.58 -30.65 17.13
CA LEU A 23 16.83 -29.24 16.77
C LEU A 23 16.45 -28.95 15.31
N ARG A 24 16.78 -29.85 14.38
CA ARG A 24 16.38 -29.74 12.96
C ARG A 24 14.85 -29.75 12.81
N LYS A 25 14.15 -30.65 13.52
CA LYS A 25 12.68 -30.70 13.51
C LYS A 25 12.05 -29.44 14.10
N ALA A 26 12.59 -28.94 15.21
CA ALA A 26 12.12 -27.69 15.82
C ALA A 26 12.33 -26.49 14.88
N ALA A 27 13.49 -26.37 14.25
CA ALA A 27 13.78 -25.33 13.28
C ALA A 27 12.87 -25.41 12.04
N LEU A 28 12.61 -26.63 11.54
CA LEU A 28 11.71 -26.84 10.40
C LEU A 28 10.25 -26.49 10.75
N ASN A 29 9.80 -26.82 11.96
CA ASN A 29 8.46 -26.47 12.41
C ASN A 29 8.29 -24.97 12.59
N ASN A 30 9.27 -24.27 13.17
CA ASN A 30 9.24 -22.81 13.26
C ASN A 30 9.19 -22.17 11.87
N LYS A 31 10.05 -22.62 10.94
CA LYS A 31 10.02 -22.13 9.55
C LYS A 31 8.66 -22.35 8.88
N LYS A 32 8.03 -23.51 9.08
CA LYS A 32 6.68 -23.79 8.55
C LYS A 32 5.59 -22.94 9.18
N LEU A 33 5.70 -22.62 10.47
CA LEU A 33 4.78 -21.74 11.17
C LEU A 33 4.92 -20.32 10.62
N ASP A 34 6.15 -19.80 10.51
CA ASP A 34 6.43 -18.50 9.92
C ASP A 34 5.91 -18.42 8.49
N GLU A 35 6.21 -19.40 7.63
CA GLU A 35 5.71 -19.46 6.25
C GLU A 35 4.18 -19.51 6.18
N LYS A 36 3.52 -20.18 7.12
CA LYS A 36 2.06 -20.25 7.18
C LYS A 36 1.46 -18.91 7.62
N GLU A 37 2.07 -18.24 8.58
CA GLU A 37 1.67 -16.92 9.05
C GLU A 37 1.87 -15.85 7.97
N THR A 38 3.02 -15.85 7.28
CA THR A 38 3.26 -14.93 6.15
C THR A 38 2.27 -15.18 5.02
N THR A 39 2.03 -16.44 4.65
CA THR A 39 1.02 -16.80 3.63
C THR A 39 -0.37 -16.32 4.01
N PHE A 40 -0.73 -16.37 5.30
CA PHE A 40 -2.01 -15.88 5.78
C PHE A 40 -2.14 -14.36 5.67
N ILE A 41 -1.11 -13.62 6.09
CA ILE A 41 -1.06 -12.16 6.00
C ILE A 41 -1.11 -11.70 4.54
N GLU A 42 -0.38 -12.37 3.65
CA GLU A 42 -0.41 -12.09 2.21
C GLU A 42 -1.81 -12.28 1.63
N ARG A 43 -2.50 -13.38 1.98
CA ARG A 43 -3.88 -13.62 1.56
C ARG A 43 -4.84 -12.56 2.09
N MET A 44 -4.72 -12.16 3.35
CA MET A 44 -5.53 -11.08 3.91
C MET A 44 -5.30 -9.76 3.17
N ARG A 45 -4.03 -9.39 2.94
CA ARG A 45 -3.68 -8.18 2.20
C ARG A 45 -4.28 -8.20 0.79
N LEU A 46 -4.17 -9.31 0.09
CA LEU A 46 -4.77 -9.48 -1.24
C LEU A 46 -6.29 -9.36 -1.19
N GLN A 47 -6.95 -10.00 -0.22
CA GLN A 47 -8.40 -9.90 -0.05
C GLN A 47 -8.87 -8.46 0.23
N ILE A 48 -8.14 -7.72 1.05
CA ILE A 48 -8.42 -6.31 1.33
C ILE A 48 -8.25 -5.49 0.04
N MET A 49 -7.12 -5.64 -0.66
CA MET A 49 -6.85 -4.89 -1.89
C MET A 49 -7.85 -5.20 -3.00
N GLN A 50 -8.35 -6.44 -3.08
CA GLN A 50 -9.31 -6.89 -4.10
C GLN A 50 -10.75 -6.45 -3.86
N ASN A 51 -11.09 -5.96 -2.67
CA ASN A 51 -12.45 -5.51 -2.35
C ASN A 51 -12.46 -4.03 -1.90
N LEU A 52 -11.41 -3.29 -2.24
CA LEU A 52 -11.29 -1.89 -1.90
C LEU A 52 -12.11 -1.04 -2.87
N GLU A 53 -13.06 -0.29 -2.32
CA GLU A 53 -13.86 0.73 -2.99
C GLU A 53 -13.49 2.10 -2.40
N ILE A 54 -13.02 3.00 -3.25
CA ILE A 54 -12.60 4.35 -2.86
C ILE A 54 -13.49 5.35 -3.57
N THR A 55 -14.23 6.15 -2.80
CA THR A 55 -14.99 7.29 -3.31
C THR A 55 -14.40 8.59 -2.78
N VAL A 56 -13.89 9.44 -3.67
CA VAL A 56 -13.43 10.79 -3.36
C VAL A 56 -14.44 11.78 -3.90
N ARG A 57 -14.93 12.68 -3.03
CA ARG A 57 -15.88 13.74 -3.40
C ARG A 57 -15.25 15.11 -3.15
N ASN A 58 -15.60 16.08 -3.99
CA ASN A 58 -15.24 17.49 -3.83
C ASN A 58 -13.73 17.72 -3.67
N LEU A 59 -12.94 17.12 -4.56
CA LEU A 59 -11.51 17.35 -4.59
C LEU A 59 -11.22 18.63 -5.38
N HIS A 60 -10.60 19.62 -4.74
CA HIS A 60 -10.09 20.82 -5.39
C HIS A 60 -8.59 20.94 -5.12
N ILE A 61 -7.80 20.83 -6.18
CA ILE A 61 -6.34 20.98 -6.13
C ILE A 61 -6.02 22.29 -6.85
N SER A 62 -5.57 23.30 -6.11
CA SER A 62 -5.11 24.58 -6.65
C SER A 62 -3.61 24.71 -6.46
N TYR A 63 -2.88 24.89 -7.57
CA TYR A 63 -1.50 25.31 -7.58
C TYR A 63 -1.44 26.84 -7.74
N GLU A 64 -0.94 27.51 -6.69
CA GLU A 64 -0.70 28.94 -6.72
C GLU A 64 0.80 29.21 -6.90
N THR A 65 1.14 30.16 -7.77
CA THR A 65 2.51 30.66 -7.88
C THR A 65 2.68 31.96 -7.10
N ILE A 66 3.77 32.03 -6.33
CA ILE A 66 4.14 33.21 -5.54
C ILE A 66 4.74 34.26 -6.47
N SER A 67 4.48 35.54 -6.17
CA SER A 67 4.94 36.73 -6.88
C SER A 67 6.46 36.82 -7.07
N THR A 68 7.25 36.04 -6.32
CA THR A 68 8.72 35.95 -6.38
C THR A 68 9.25 34.93 -7.40
N THR A 69 8.37 34.24 -8.12
CA THR A 69 8.77 33.30 -9.16
C THR A 69 9.35 34.06 -10.38
N LYS A 70 10.36 33.48 -11.05
CA LYS A 70 11.16 34.04 -12.18
C LYS A 70 10.39 34.76 -13.31
N LEU A 71 9.07 34.60 -13.37
CA LEU A 71 8.18 35.11 -14.42
C LEU A 71 7.49 36.45 -14.08
N GLY A 72 7.65 36.98 -12.85
CA GLY A 72 7.13 38.30 -12.45
C GLY A 72 5.60 38.47 -12.44
N HIS A 73 4.85 37.41 -12.81
CA HIS A 73 3.40 37.42 -12.91
C HIS A 73 2.82 36.21 -12.16
N PRO A 74 2.07 36.43 -11.07
CA PRO A 74 1.44 35.34 -10.33
C PRO A 74 0.22 34.79 -11.08
N PHE A 75 0.17 33.46 -11.21
CA PHE A 75 -0.93 32.72 -11.81
C PHE A 75 -1.41 31.60 -10.87
N SER A 76 -2.68 31.25 -11.00
CA SER A 76 -3.30 30.10 -10.32
C SER A 76 -3.79 29.11 -11.36
N PHE A 77 -3.50 27.85 -11.13
CA PHE A 77 -4.02 26.73 -11.90
C PHE A 77 -4.72 25.80 -10.93
N GLY A 78 -5.94 25.38 -11.23
CA GLY A 78 -6.61 24.42 -10.39
C GLY A 78 -7.44 23.41 -11.14
N LEU A 79 -7.52 22.24 -10.52
CA LEU A 79 -8.27 21.09 -10.97
C LEU A 79 -9.32 20.78 -9.91
N THR A 80 -10.58 20.72 -10.31
CA THR A 80 -11.67 20.32 -9.44
C THR A 80 -12.32 19.05 -9.98
N ILE A 81 -12.49 18.09 -9.09
CA ILE A 81 -13.18 16.82 -9.36
C ILE A 81 -14.33 16.72 -8.37
N HIS A 82 -15.56 16.78 -8.86
CA HIS A 82 -16.74 16.68 -8.00
C HIS A 82 -16.89 15.26 -7.43
N HIS A 83 -16.66 14.24 -8.26
CA HIS A 83 -16.82 12.87 -7.85
C HIS A 83 -15.86 11.95 -8.61
N LEU A 84 -15.08 11.18 -7.86
CA LEU A 84 -14.18 10.16 -8.35
C LEU A 84 -14.47 8.87 -7.58
N GLU A 85 -14.82 7.83 -8.32
CA GLU A 85 -15.05 6.49 -7.80
C GLU A 85 -14.00 5.55 -8.41
N MET A 86 -13.36 4.77 -7.55
CA MET A 86 -12.35 3.79 -7.93
C MET A 86 -12.64 2.50 -7.20
N THR A 87 -13.03 1.48 -7.96
CA THR A 87 -13.44 0.19 -7.42
C THR A 87 -12.54 -0.87 -8.01
N THR A 88 -11.88 -1.63 -7.14
CA THR A 88 -11.09 -2.78 -7.55
C THR A 88 -12.07 -3.95 -7.68
N THR A 89 -12.79 -4.04 -8.79
CA THR A 89 -13.70 -5.16 -9.04
C THR A 89 -12.93 -6.35 -9.58
N THR A 90 -12.56 -7.29 -8.71
CA THR A 90 -12.34 -8.67 -9.18
C THR A 90 -13.70 -9.28 -9.44
N ASN A 91 -14.09 -9.34 -10.72
CA ASN A 91 -15.26 -10.02 -11.28
C ASN A 91 -16.00 -10.95 -10.30
N ARG A 92 -17.12 -10.47 -9.74
CA ARG A 92 -18.20 -11.35 -9.25
C ARG A 92 -19.03 -11.87 -10.44
N GLN A 93 -18.38 -12.32 -11.50
CA GLN A 93 -19.03 -13.12 -12.54
C GLN A 93 -18.87 -14.60 -12.16
N PRO A 94 -19.90 -15.45 -12.37
CA PRO A 94 -19.78 -16.86 -12.08
C PRO A 94 -18.78 -17.48 -13.05
N ILE A 95 -17.66 -17.96 -12.51
CA ILE A 95 -16.77 -18.98 -13.08
C ILE A 95 -16.05 -18.57 -14.38
N GLY A 96 -14.72 -18.44 -14.28
CA GLY A 96 -13.86 -18.98 -15.34
C GLY A 96 -12.93 -18.02 -16.08
N ILE A 97 -12.89 -16.72 -15.78
CA ILE A 97 -11.92 -15.83 -16.42
C ILE A 97 -11.29 -14.91 -15.38
N ILE A 98 -10.12 -15.30 -14.87
CA ILE A 98 -9.20 -14.40 -14.19
C ILE A 98 -8.64 -13.47 -15.26
N LYS A 99 -9.41 -12.44 -15.62
CA LYS A 99 -8.89 -11.29 -16.35
C LYS A 99 -8.35 -10.33 -15.31
N GLU A 100 -7.13 -9.86 -15.59
CA GLU A 100 -6.33 -8.90 -14.84
C GLU A 100 -7.20 -7.90 -14.06
N ASN A 101 -6.85 -7.65 -12.78
CA ASN A 101 -7.53 -6.69 -11.90
C ASN A 101 -7.92 -5.41 -12.65
N SER A 102 -9.14 -5.36 -13.16
CA SER A 102 -9.63 -4.21 -13.89
C SER A 102 -10.09 -3.19 -12.86
N LEU A 103 -9.23 -2.21 -12.61
CA LEU A 103 -9.60 -1.05 -11.81
C LEU A 103 -10.66 -0.26 -12.59
N MET A 104 -11.92 -0.35 -12.16
CA MET A 104 -12.97 0.49 -12.71
C MET A 104 -12.86 1.87 -12.08
N LYS A 105 -12.69 2.89 -12.91
CA LYS A 105 -12.56 4.28 -12.48
C LYS A 105 -13.63 5.12 -13.17
N GLU A 106 -14.61 5.56 -12.40
CA GLU A 106 -15.64 6.50 -12.86
C GLU A 106 -15.34 7.88 -12.30
N MET A 107 -15.45 8.91 -13.14
CA MET A 107 -15.17 10.29 -12.74
C MET A 107 -16.24 11.21 -13.32
N HIS A 108 -16.93 11.92 -12.44
CA HIS A 108 -17.94 12.89 -12.82
C HIS A 108 -17.46 14.31 -12.52
N SER A 109 -17.69 15.18 -13.50
CA SER A 109 -17.46 16.62 -13.43
C SER A 109 -16.01 16.99 -13.05
N LEU A 110 -15.11 16.80 -14.01
CA LEU A 110 -13.76 17.36 -14.02
C LEU A 110 -13.81 18.78 -14.56
N SER A 111 -13.37 19.76 -13.78
CA SER A 111 -13.17 21.12 -14.26
C SER A 111 -11.73 21.57 -14.05
N LEU A 112 -11.25 22.35 -15.00
CA LEU A 112 -9.92 22.93 -15.00
C LEU A 112 -10.07 24.44 -15.09
N TYR A 113 -9.35 25.17 -14.26
CA TYR A 113 -9.21 26.61 -14.43
C TYR A 113 -7.75 27.01 -14.48
N TRP A 114 -7.49 28.02 -15.31
CA TRP A 114 -6.21 28.69 -15.39
C TRP A 114 -6.49 30.19 -15.30
N ASN A 115 -6.09 30.79 -14.20
CA ASN A 115 -6.20 32.21 -13.98
C ASN A 115 -4.80 32.86 -13.99
N THR A 116 -4.55 33.70 -15.00
CA THR A 116 -3.26 34.35 -15.26
C THR A 116 -3.04 35.66 -14.48
N LYS A 117 -4.04 36.11 -13.71
CA LYS A 117 -3.98 37.34 -12.90
C LYS A 117 -4.50 37.07 -11.49
N CYS A 118 -3.82 36.22 -10.73
CA CYS A 118 -4.17 35.93 -9.34
C CYS A 118 -3.22 36.64 -8.38
N LYS A 119 -3.75 37.28 -7.33
CA LYS A 119 -2.93 37.58 -6.16
C LYS A 119 -2.70 36.26 -5.43
N SER A 120 -1.44 35.91 -5.17
CA SER A 120 -1.08 34.74 -4.36
C SER A 120 -1.75 34.86 -2.99
N ARG A 121 -2.36 33.78 -2.48
CA ARG A 121 -3.01 33.79 -1.16
C ARG A 121 -2.03 34.02 -0.03
N ILE A 122 -0.75 33.77 -0.26
CA ILE A 122 0.34 34.00 0.68
C ILE A 122 0.68 35.50 0.80
N ASP A 123 0.40 36.30 -0.24
CA ASP A 123 0.61 37.76 -0.23
C ASP A 123 -0.64 38.55 0.22
N MET A 124 -1.74 37.86 0.59
CA MET A 124 -2.94 38.52 1.09
C MET A 124 -2.78 38.90 2.58
N SER A 125 -3.04 40.17 2.90
CA SER A 125 -3.24 40.63 4.28
C SER A 125 -4.40 39.85 4.92
N PHE A 126 -4.37 39.64 6.24
CA PHE A 126 -5.47 39.02 6.98
C PHE A 126 -6.83 39.71 6.76
N ASP A 127 -6.83 40.99 6.37
CA ASP A 127 -8.03 41.77 6.06
C ASP A 127 -8.71 41.37 4.73
N ASP A 128 -8.00 40.67 3.83
CA ASP A 128 -8.51 40.30 2.49
C ASP A 128 -9.08 38.86 2.43
N VAL A 129 -9.08 38.11 3.54
CA VAL A 129 -9.57 36.72 3.57
C VAL A 129 -11.10 36.68 3.58
N VAL A 130 -11.71 36.76 2.39
CA VAL A 130 -13.12 36.42 2.21
C VAL A 130 -13.24 34.90 2.27
N VAL A 131 -13.82 34.39 3.36
CA VAL A 131 -14.21 32.98 3.47
C VAL A 131 -15.29 32.72 2.42
N SER A 132 -14.88 32.17 1.27
CA SER A 132 -15.83 31.57 0.34
C SER A 132 -16.14 30.17 0.86
N ILE A 133 -17.34 30.04 1.42
CA ILE A 133 -17.98 28.76 1.80
C ILE A 133 -18.33 27.99 0.52
#